data_AF-A0A9E3F8P5-F1
#
_entry.id   AF-A0A9E3F8P5-F1
#
_cell.length_a   1.000
_cell.length_b   1.000
_cell.length_c   1.000
_cell.angle_alpha   90.00
_cell.angle_beta   90.00
_cell.angle_gamma   90.00
#
_symmetry.space_group_name_H-M   'P 1'
#
loop_
_entity.id
_entity.type
_entity.pdbx_description
1 polymer ?
#
loop_
_entity_poly.entity_id
_entity_poly.type
_entity_poly.pdbx_seq_one_letter_code
_entity_poly.pdbx_strand_id
1 'polypeptide(L)'
;MATLYCSFCFKSQHDVKKLVAGPSKIFICDECVDLCNQIIADHPPKVTPTSANDLPTERLLERLRPMQDTIQGMGDQMQWAVDLLRSRDVSWAQIGGALSISRQSAWERFT
;
A
#
# COMPACT_ATOMS: atom_id res chain seq x y z
N MET A 1 12.28 15.88 9.12
CA MET A 1 11.26 14.86 9.41
C MET A 1 10.94 14.12 8.13
N ALA A 2 10.69 12.81 8.18
CA ALA A 2 10.37 12.02 6.98
C ALA A 2 8.96 12.37 6.46
N THR A 3 8.80 12.52 5.15
CA THR A 3 7.50 12.74 4.51
C THR A 3 6.69 11.45 4.51
N LEU A 4 5.42 11.53 4.94
CA LEU A 4 4.46 10.42 4.91
C LEU A 4 3.60 10.49 3.65
N TYR A 5 3.11 9.33 3.20
CA TYR A 5 2.32 9.20 1.97
C TYR A 5 1.07 8.37 2.23
N CYS A 6 -0.04 8.72 1.60
CA CYS A 6 -1.26 7.93 1.60
C CYS A 6 -0.99 6.57 0.93
N SER A 7 -1.36 5.48 1.59
CA SER A 7 -1.16 4.12 1.07
C SER A 7 -2.09 3.77 -0.11
N PHE A 8 -3.13 4.58 -0.35
CA PHE A 8 -4.12 4.34 -1.41
C PHE A 8 -3.82 5.13 -2.69
N CYS A 9 -3.46 6.42 -2.56
CA CYS A 9 -3.24 7.31 -3.71
C CYS A 9 -1.79 7.79 -3.85
N PHE A 10 -0.90 7.43 -2.92
CA PHE A 10 0.52 7.81 -2.90
C PHE A 10 0.82 9.31 -2.84
N LYS A 11 -0.20 10.16 -2.61
CA LYS A 11 -0.01 11.58 -2.32
C LYS A 11 0.70 11.79 -0.99
N SER A 12 1.56 12.81 -0.91
CA SER A 12 2.23 13.14 0.33
C SER A 12 1.28 13.78 1.34
N GLN A 13 1.66 13.77 2.62
CA GLN A 13 0.95 14.51 3.68
C GLN A 13 0.84 16.02 3.40
N HIS A 14 1.65 16.56 2.48
CA HIS A 14 1.64 17.97 2.08
C HIS A 14 0.66 18.23 0.92
N ASP A 15 0.23 17.18 0.21
CA ASP A 15 -0.67 17.28 -0.95
C ASP A 15 -2.15 17.08 -0.57
N VAL A 16 -2.45 16.79 0.70
CA VAL A 16 -3.79 16.48 1.21
C VAL A 16 -4.08 17.27 2.47
N LYS A 17 -5.37 17.47 2.78
CA LYS A 17 -5.77 18.25 3.96
C LYS A 17 -5.56 17.49 5.25
N LYS A 18 -5.80 16.18 5.24
CA LYS A 18 -5.59 15.30 6.39
C LYS A 18 -5.01 13.96 5.95
N LEU A 19 -4.09 13.44 6.76
CA LEU A 19 -3.56 12.09 6.63
C LEU A 19 -3.76 11.37 7.96
N VAL A 20 -4.50 10.27 7.94
CA VAL A 20 -4.76 9.43 9.11
C VAL A 20 -3.74 8.30 9.16
N ALA A 21 -3.07 8.14 10.31
CA ALA A 21 -2.12 7.07 10.53
C ALA A 21 -2.80 5.86 11.19
N GLY A 22 -2.70 4.71 10.52
CA GLY A 22 -3.04 3.41 11.09
C GLY A 22 -1.84 2.74 11.76
N PRO A 23 -2.07 1.59 12.42
CA PRO A 23 -0.99 0.70 12.84
C PRO A 23 -0.10 0.28 11.67
N SER A 24 1.14 -0.13 11.96
CA SER A 24 2.05 -0.74 10.98
C SER A 24 2.39 0.12 9.74
N LYS A 25 2.41 1.45 9.87
CA LYS A 25 2.78 2.41 8.82
C LYS A 25 1.86 2.42 7.58
N ILE A 26 0.56 2.16 7.80
CA ILE A 26 -0.48 2.33 6.77
C ILE A 26 -1.16 3.68 6.99
N PHE A 27 -1.41 4.44 5.92
CA PHE A 27 -2.00 5.77 5.99
C PHE A 27 -3.13 5.94 4.97
N ILE A 28 -4.16 6.72 5.32
CA ILE A 28 -5.25 7.08 4.39
C ILE A 28 -5.54 8.59 4.48
N CYS A 29 -5.67 9.26 3.33
CA CYS A 29 -5.99 10.69 3.28
C CYS A 29 -7.50 10.95 3.23
N ASP A 30 -7.90 12.19 3.46
CA ASP A 30 -9.30 12.62 3.42
C ASP A 30 -9.97 12.35 2.07
N GLU A 31 -9.30 12.64 0.95
CA GLU A 31 -9.85 12.38 -0.38
C GLU A 31 -10.15 10.89 -0.63
N CYS A 32 -9.25 10.00 -0.18
CA CYS A 32 -9.48 8.56 -0.31
C CYS A 32 -10.62 8.07 0.57
N VAL A 33 -10.78 8.62 1.78
CA VAL A 33 -11.93 8.30 2.65
C VAL A 33 -13.24 8.69 1.97
N ASP A 34 -13.31 9.88 1.39
CA ASP A 34 -14.51 10.36 0.69
C ASP A 34 -14.86 9.48 -0.50
N LEU A 35 -13.85 9.09 -1.30
CA LEU A 35 -14.05 8.15 -2.40
C LEU A 35 -14.51 6.77 -1.91
N CYS A 36 -13.88 6.23 -0.87
CA CYS A 36 -14.30 4.95 -0.28
C CYS A 36 -15.75 4.98 0.21
N ASN A 37 -16.16 6.08 0.86
CA ASN A 37 -17.53 6.25 1.32
C ASN A 37 -18.54 6.24 0.16
N GLN A 38 -18.20 6.88 -0.97
CA GLN A 38 -19.03 6.86 -2.19
C GLN A 38 -19.17 5.43 -2.74
N ILE A 39 -18.05 4.71 -2.88
CA ILE A 39 -18.03 3.33 -3.40
C ILE A 39 -18.82 2.36 -2.49
N ILE A 40 -18.68 2.50 -1.16
CA ILE A 40 -19.32 1.58 -0.20
C ILE A 40 -20.81 1.87 -0.06
N ALA A 41 -21.25 3.13 -0.19
CA ALA A 41 -22.67 3.49 -0.07
C ALA A 41 -23.56 2.73 -1.06
N ASP A 42 -23.03 2.34 -2.22
CA ASP A 42 -23.75 1.55 -3.23
C ASP A 42 -23.99 0.08 -2.79
N HIS A 43 -23.17 -0.44 -1.86
CA HIS A 43 -23.22 -1.82 -1.37
C HIS A 43 -22.85 -1.93 0.12
N PRO A 44 -23.77 -1.62 1.05
CA PRO A 44 -23.45 -1.63 2.47
C PRO A 44 -23.16 -3.06 2.96
N PRO A 45 -21.95 -3.34 3.49
CA PRO A 45 -21.64 -4.65 4.03
C PRO A 45 -22.33 -4.84 5.38
N LYS A 46 -22.86 -6.04 5.65
CA LYS A 46 -23.24 -6.44 7.02
C LYS A 46 -21.96 -6.80 7.78
N VAL A 47 -21.37 -5.82 8.47
CA VAL A 47 -20.19 -6.06 9.31
C VAL A 47 -20.59 -5.97 10.76
N THR A 48 -20.37 -7.05 11.51
CA THR A 48 -20.33 -6.97 12.97
C THR A 48 -18.91 -6.61 13.40
N PRO A 49 -18.71 -5.55 14.18
CA PRO A 49 -17.40 -5.22 14.71
C PRO A 49 -16.97 -6.31 15.70
N THR A 50 -16.03 -7.17 15.27
CA THR A 50 -15.37 -8.14 16.15
C THR A 50 -13.93 -7.67 16.36
N SER A 51 -13.57 -7.44 17.62
CA SER A 51 -12.20 -7.14 18.03
C SER A 51 -11.28 -8.30 17.62
N ALA A 52 -10.09 -7.98 17.10
CA ALA A 52 -9.15 -9.01 16.63
C ALA A 52 -8.70 -9.98 17.73
N ASN A 53 -8.76 -9.54 19.00
CA ASN A 53 -8.37 -10.35 20.15
C ASN A 53 -9.42 -11.40 20.54
N ASP A 54 -10.66 -11.26 20.06
CA ASP A 54 -11.78 -12.15 20.43
C ASP A 54 -12.08 -13.20 19.34
N LEU A 55 -11.22 -13.29 18.32
CA LEU A 55 -11.39 -14.23 17.21
C LEU A 55 -10.76 -15.60 17.54
N PRO A 56 -11.46 -16.71 17.28
CA PRO A 56 -10.87 -18.04 17.33
C PRO A 56 -9.62 -18.15 16.43
N THR A 57 -8.65 -18.98 16.82
CA THR A 57 -7.41 -19.21 16.07
C THR A 57 -7.68 -19.54 14.61
N GLU A 58 -8.71 -20.34 14.34
CA GLU A 58 -9.11 -20.74 12.98
C GLU A 58 -9.47 -19.52 12.12
N ARG A 59 -10.20 -18.56 12.69
CA ARG A 59 -10.54 -17.29 12.01
C ARG A 59 -9.31 -16.42 11.78
N LEU A 60 -8.32 -16.46 12.68
CA LEU A 60 -7.06 -15.76 12.47
C LEU A 60 -6.25 -16.37 11.32
N LEU A 61 -6.22 -17.70 11.22
CA LEU A 61 -5.56 -18.41 10.12
C LEU A 61 -6.21 -18.10 8.77
N GLU A 62 -7.55 -18.05 8.71
CA GLU A 62 -8.29 -17.68 7.49
C GLU A 62 -7.94 -16.28 6.98
N ARG A 63 -7.55 -15.35 7.86
CA ARG A 63 -7.16 -13.97 7.47
C ARG A 63 -5.79 -13.89 6.79
N LEU A 64 -4.93 -14.89 6.96
CA LEU A 64 -3.55 -14.83 6.44
C LEU A 64 -3.51 -14.75 4.93
N ARG A 65 -4.36 -15.51 4.21
CA ARG A 65 -4.36 -15.52 2.75
C ARG A 65 -4.84 -14.18 2.16
N PRO A 66 -5.99 -13.60 2.54
CA PRO A 66 -6.36 -12.26 2.08
C PRO A 66 -5.30 -11.18 2.39
N MET A 67 -4.65 -11.27 3.55
CA MET A 67 -3.54 -10.38 3.89
C MET A 67 -2.33 -10.59 2.98
N GLN A 68 -1.96 -11.84 2.71
CA GLN A 68 -0.89 -12.21 1.79
C GLN A 68 -1.19 -11.69 0.37
N ASP A 69 -2.41 -11.89 -0.13
CA ASP A 69 -2.84 -11.44 -1.45
C ASP A 69 -2.77 -9.90 -1.55
N THR A 70 -3.15 -9.18 -0.48
CA THR A 70 -3.03 -7.72 -0.41
C THR A 70 -1.57 -7.27 -0.49
N ILE A 71 -0.68 -7.93 0.27
CA ILE A 71 0.76 -7.63 0.26
C ILE A 71 1.38 -7.92 -1.11
N GLN A 72 1.01 -9.07 -1.69
CA GLN A 72 1.48 -9.50 -3.00
C GLN A 72 1.05 -8.49 -4.08
N GLY A 73 -0.22 -8.05 -4.08
CA GLY A 73 -0.70 -7.07 -5.04
C GLY A 73 0.07 -5.74 -4.99
N MET A 74 0.47 -5.30 -3.80
CA MET A 74 1.33 -4.11 -3.66
C MET A 74 2.75 -4.37 -4.19
N GLY A 75 3.27 -5.57 -4.01
CA GLY A 75 4.53 -6.03 -4.62
C GLY A 75 4.46 -6.04 -6.15
N ASP A 76 3.39 -6.59 -6.71
CA ASP A 76 3.15 -6.66 -8.16
C ASP A 76 3.02 -5.26 -8.77
N GLN A 77 2.33 -4.35 -8.08
CA GLN A 77 2.25 -2.95 -8.50
C GLN A 77 3.64 -2.29 -8.53
N MET A 78 4.48 -2.57 -7.54
CA MET A 78 5.84 -2.05 -7.48
C MET A 78 6.70 -2.61 -8.62
N GLN A 79 6.61 -3.92 -8.90
CA GLN A 79 7.29 -4.55 -10.02
C GLN A 79 6.85 -3.93 -11.34
N TRP A 80 5.53 -3.79 -11.58
CA TRP A 80 5.00 -3.16 -12.78
C TRP A 80 5.54 -1.73 -12.99
N ALA A 81 5.60 -0.93 -11.91
CA ALA A 81 6.14 0.42 -11.99
C ALA A 81 7.62 0.42 -12.38
N VAL A 82 8.41 -0.51 -11.83
CA VAL A 82 9.81 -0.71 -12.20
C VAL A 82 9.93 -1.14 -13.65
N ASP A 83 9.15 -2.12 -14.11
CA ASP A 83 9.16 -2.59 -15.50
C ASP A 83 8.84 -1.47 -16.48
N LEU A 84 7.88 -0.60 -16.15
CA LEU A 84 7.56 0.58 -16.94
C LEU A 84 8.71 1.60 -16.97
N LEU A 85 9.45 1.77 -15.88
CA LEU A 85 10.65 2.60 -15.86
C LEU A 85 11.75 1.98 -16.73
N ARG A 86 11.94 0.66 -16.63
CA ARG A 86 12.93 -0.09 -17.41
C ARG A 86 12.61 -0.05 -18.91
N SER A 87 11.35 -0.09 -19.32
CA SER A 87 10.94 0.06 -20.72
C SER A 87 11.14 1.47 -21.29
N ARG A 88 11.37 2.46 -20.41
CA ARG A 88 11.75 3.84 -20.75
C ARG A 88 13.25 4.10 -20.57
N ASP A 89 14.06 3.04 -20.61
CA ASP A 89 15.53 3.08 -20.47
C ASP A 89 16.06 3.68 -19.16
N VAL A 90 15.23 3.80 -18.11
CA VAL A 90 15.67 4.32 -16.81
C VAL A 90 16.62 3.34 -16.15
N SER A 91 17.85 3.74 -15.84
CA SER A 91 18.89 2.88 -15.29
C SER A 91 18.57 2.35 -13.88
N TRP A 92 19.14 1.19 -13.53
CA TRP A 92 19.07 0.65 -12.16
C TRP A 92 19.67 1.59 -11.11
N ALA A 93 20.61 2.46 -11.49
CA ALA A 93 21.17 3.47 -10.60
C ALA A 93 20.13 4.55 -10.26
N GLN A 94 19.35 5.00 -11.26
CA GLN A 94 18.26 5.96 -11.05
C GLN A 94 17.12 5.35 -10.21
N ILE A 95 16.71 4.11 -10.52
CA ILE A 95 15.67 3.41 -9.75
C ILE A 95 16.11 3.19 -8.31
N GLY A 96 17.34 2.71 -8.10
CA GLY A 96 17.91 2.56 -6.75
C GLY A 96 17.95 3.88 -5.99
N GLY A 97 18.39 4.96 -6.64
CA GLY A 97 18.39 6.31 -6.07
C GLY A 97 17.00 6.77 -5.62
N ALA A 98 15.97 6.55 -6.45
CA ALA A 98 14.59 6.90 -6.10
C ALA A 98 14.05 6.09 -4.90
N LEU A 99 14.48 4.83 -4.77
CA LEU A 99 14.09 3.95 -3.67
C LEU A 99 15.00 4.04 -2.44
N SER A 100 15.99 4.94 -2.46
CA SER A 100 17.01 5.06 -1.41
C SER A 100 17.76 3.74 -1.14
N ILE A 101 18.04 2.95 -2.18
CA ILE A 101 18.83 1.71 -2.13
C ILE A 101 19.95 1.72 -3.18
N SER A 102 20.90 0.79 -3.08
CA SER A 102 21.97 0.67 -4.07
C SER A 102 21.47 0.18 -5.44
N ARG A 103 22.21 0.48 -6.52
CA ARG A 103 21.98 -0.08 -7.86
C ARG A 103 21.87 -1.60 -7.83
N GLN A 104 22.76 -2.27 -7.09
CA GLN A 104 22.79 -3.72 -7.00
C GLN A 104 21.53 -4.24 -6.31
N SER A 105 21.14 -3.65 -5.17
CA SER A 105 19.93 -4.04 -4.45
C SER A 105 18.66 -3.83 -5.28
N ALA A 106 18.61 -2.78 -6.11
CA ALA A 106 17.50 -2.58 -7.04
C ALA A 106 17.46 -3.66 -8.12
N TRP A 107 18.61 -4.01 -8.70
CA TRP A 107 18.69 -5.07 -9.71
C TRP A 107 18.31 -6.44 -9.15
N GLU A 108 18.87 -6.84 -8.00
CA GLU A 108 18.59 -8.12 -7.33
C GLU A 108 17.12 -8.26 -6.91
N ARG A 109 16.45 -7.14 -6.60
CA ARG A 109 15.06 -7.16 -6.12
C ARG A 109 14.02 -7.24 -7.24
N PHE A 110 14.31 -6.65 -8.40
CA PHE A 110 13.31 -6.41 -9.45
C PHE A 110 13.69 -7.04 -10.80
N THR A 111 14.66 -7.96 -10.82
CA THR A 111 15.00 -8.81 -11.96
C THR A 111 14.61 -10.25 -11.62
#